data_AF-X1PFF9-F1
#
_entry.id   AF-X1PFF9-F1
#
_cell.length_a   1.000
_cell.length_b   1.000
_cell.length_c   1.000
_cell.angle_alpha   90.00
_cell.angle_beta   90.00
_cell.angle_gamma   90.00
#
_symmetry.space_group_name_H-M   'P 1'
#
loop_
_entity.id
_entity.type
_entity.pdbx_description
1 polymer ?
#
loop_
_entity_poly.entity_id
_entity_poly.type
_entity_poly.pdbx_seq_one_letter_code
_entity_poly.pdbx_strand_id
1 'polypeptide(L)'
;WPTEPDTPAANYLSYGLNDWVRNSPQKSSRGLGGIDRLPLLWRTPNVKGAGNIPLLLDSCFFGSDPYHTDQPPEYDGNVMVEFNQNEMKRFCLNRHQNGTTNGVFVDWSVREIGLKELWKLKWHREFDISGPWTQAGGAQPSDWPEWMRKFKDY
;
A
#
# COMPACT_ATOMS: atom_id res chain seq x y z
N TRP A 1 -16.33 -1.61 -15.96
CA TRP A 1 -15.18 -2.23 -16.64
C TRP A 1 -14.73 -1.29 -17.74
N PRO A 2 -13.46 -0.86 -17.81
CA PRO A 2 -13.06 0.19 -18.75
C PRO A 2 -13.20 -0.31 -20.19
N THR A 3 -13.71 0.58 -21.05
CA THR A 3 -14.14 0.30 -22.43
C THR A 3 -13.14 0.80 -23.48
N GLU A 4 -11.92 1.19 -23.09
CA GLU A 4 -10.94 1.77 -24.02
C GLU A 4 -9.72 0.85 -24.23
N PRO A 5 -9.36 0.56 -25.50
CA PRO A 5 -8.37 -0.47 -25.85
C PRO A 5 -6.89 -0.06 -25.70
N ASP A 6 -6.57 1.17 -25.31
CA ASP A 6 -5.18 1.68 -25.33
C ASP A 6 -4.57 2.01 -23.95
N THR A 7 -5.12 1.49 -22.85
CA THR A 7 -4.41 1.51 -21.57
C THR A 7 -3.41 0.34 -21.52
N PRO A 8 -2.09 0.57 -21.34
CA PRO A 8 -1.15 -0.53 -21.23
C PRO A 8 -1.49 -1.34 -19.99
N ALA A 9 -2.06 -2.53 -20.16
CA ALA A 9 -1.85 -3.72 -19.33
C ALA A 9 -2.04 -3.62 -17.78
N ALA A 10 -2.57 -2.52 -17.25
CA ALA A 10 -2.58 -2.22 -15.81
C ALA A 10 -3.60 -3.04 -14.98
N ASN A 11 -4.37 -3.93 -15.62
CA ASN A 11 -5.56 -4.56 -15.03
C ASN A 11 -5.45 -6.08 -14.79
N TYR A 12 -4.25 -6.69 -14.76
CA TYR A 12 -4.17 -8.15 -14.76
C TYR A 12 -4.34 -8.84 -13.40
N LEU A 13 -4.34 -8.09 -12.28
CA LEU A 13 -4.46 -8.69 -10.95
C LEU A 13 -5.54 -7.99 -10.13
N SER A 14 -6.19 -8.76 -9.24
CA SER A 14 -7.28 -8.28 -8.40
C SER A 14 -6.83 -8.05 -6.96
N TYR A 15 -5.91 -8.89 -6.46
CA TYR A 15 -5.38 -8.82 -5.11
C TYR A 15 -3.86 -8.94 -5.13
N GLY A 16 -3.19 -8.29 -4.19
CA GLY A 16 -1.74 -8.31 -4.04
C GLY A 16 -1.33 -8.53 -2.59
N LEU A 17 -0.23 -9.27 -2.41
CA LEU A 17 0.37 -9.53 -1.10
C LEU A 17 1.18 -8.33 -0.60
N ASN A 18 1.11 -8.02 0.68
CA ASN A 18 2.13 -7.21 1.33
C ASN A 18 3.46 -7.99 1.35
N ASP A 19 4.41 -7.65 0.48
CA ASP A 19 5.65 -8.41 0.35
C ASP A 19 6.57 -8.30 1.58
N TRP A 20 6.30 -7.33 2.46
CA TRP A 20 6.96 -7.23 3.76
C TRP A 20 6.61 -8.36 4.74
N VAL A 21 5.54 -9.13 4.51
CA VAL A 21 5.17 -10.26 5.39
C VAL A 21 6.02 -11.52 5.17
N ARG A 22 6.78 -11.56 4.07
CA ARG A 22 7.54 -12.74 3.64
C ARG A 22 8.57 -13.17 4.69
N ASN A 23 8.78 -14.48 4.81
CA ASN A 23 9.89 -15.06 5.57
C ASN A 23 11.01 -15.47 4.61
N SER A 24 11.80 -14.51 4.15
CA SER A 24 12.94 -14.82 3.28
C SER A 24 14.06 -15.52 4.07
N PRO A 25 14.55 -16.70 3.65
CA PRO A 25 15.67 -17.39 4.28
C PRO A 25 17.03 -16.73 3.98
N GLN A 26 17.05 -15.70 3.11
CA GLN A 26 18.28 -15.04 2.68
C GLN A 26 18.88 -14.17 3.80
N LYS A 27 20.22 -14.16 3.90
CA LYS A 27 21.00 -13.33 4.85
C LYS A 27 21.27 -11.91 4.36
N SER A 28 20.96 -11.63 3.10
CA SER A 28 20.89 -10.30 2.53
C SER A 28 19.80 -10.28 1.46
N SER A 29 18.91 -9.29 1.51
CA SER A 29 17.97 -9.03 0.42
C SER A 29 18.11 -7.56 0.04
N ARG A 30 19.29 -7.18 -0.47
CA ARG A 30 19.41 -5.89 -1.16
C ARG A 30 18.40 -5.95 -2.31
N GLY A 31 17.29 -5.24 -2.15
CA GLY A 31 16.39 -5.00 -3.25
C GLY A 31 17.13 -4.24 -4.35
N LEU A 32 16.52 -4.16 -5.53
CA LEU A 32 16.89 -3.13 -6.49
C LEU A 32 16.80 -1.76 -5.75
N GLY A 33 17.87 -0.96 -5.76
CA GLY A 33 17.97 0.27 -4.96
C GLY A 33 18.81 0.20 -3.68
N GLY A 34 19.40 -0.95 -3.35
CA GLY A 34 20.45 -1.06 -2.31
C GLY A 34 19.96 -1.04 -0.86
N ILE A 35 18.65 -0.95 -0.62
CA ILE A 35 18.03 -1.05 0.70
C ILE A 35 18.13 -2.49 1.21
N ASP A 36 18.64 -2.68 2.42
CA ASP A 36 18.54 -3.96 3.10
C ASP A 36 17.10 -4.16 3.59
N ARG A 37 16.37 -5.04 2.90
CA ARG A 37 14.96 -5.30 3.21
C ARG A 37 14.78 -6.19 4.44
N LEU A 38 15.81 -6.93 4.87
CA LEU A 38 15.66 -7.94 5.93
C LEU A 38 15.18 -7.40 7.28
N PRO A 39 15.65 -6.23 7.75
CA PRO A 39 15.16 -5.63 9.00
C PRO A 39 13.68 -5.22 8.93
N LEU A 40 13.17 -4.97 7.72
CA LEU A 40 11.82 -4.47 7.49
C LEU A 40 10.77 -5.60 7.47
N LEU A 41 11.17 -6.82 7.10
CA LEU A 41 10.28 -7.99 6.98
C LEU A 41 9.66 -8.40 8.32
N TRP A 42 8.36 -8.71 8.32
CA TRP A 42 7.67 -9.25 9.51
C TRP A 42 8.07 -10.70 9.82
N ARG A 43 8.19 -11.54 8.79
CA ARG A 43 8.63 -12.95 8.83
C ARG A 43 7.72 -13.94 9.57
N THR A 44 6.80 -13.46 10.41
CA THR A 44 5.88 -14.29 11.19
C THR A 44 4.60 -13.51 11.49
N PRO A 45 3.43 -14.16 11.55
CA PRO A 45 2.19 -13.52 11.98
C PRO A 45 2.12 -13.29 13.51
N ASN A 46 3.00 -13.93 14.28
CA ASN A 46 3.02 -13.84 15.75
C ASN A 46 3.69 -12.54 16.22
N VAL A 47 3.06 -11.40 15.92
CA VAL A 47 3.59 -10.06 16.21
C VAL A 47 2.54 -9.19 16.89
N LYS A 48 3.00 -8.28 17.75
CA LYS A 48 2.12 -7.32 18.41
C LYS A 48 1.53 -6.36 17.38
N GLY A 49 0.22 -6.12 17.46
CA GLY A 49 -0.47 -5.21 16.56
C GLY A 49 -0.78 -5.80 15.17
N ALA A 50 -0.84 -7.14 15.05
CA ALA A 50 -1.11 -7.84 13.79
C ALA A 50 -2.38 -7.36 13.05
N GLY A 51 -3.41 -6.92 13.77
CA GLY A 51 -4.62 -6.31 13.19
C GLY A 51 -4.44 -4.94 12.53
N ASN A 52 -3.23 -4.35 12.57
CA ASN A 52 -2.88 -3.13 11.82
C ASN A 52 -1.81 -3.38 10.75
N ILE A 53 -1.46 -4.65 10.49
CA ILE A 53 -0.49 -5.04 9.47
C ILE A 53 -1.28 -5.66 8.30
N PRO A 54 -1.30 -5.02 7.12
CA PRO A 54 -2.00 -5.56 5.97
C PRO A 54 -1.28 -6.82 5.47
N LEU A 55 -2.05 -7.83 5.08
CA LEU A 55 -1.56 -9.09 4.53
C LEU A 55 -1.87 -9.16 3.03
N LEU A 56 -3.14 -8.97 2.66
CA LEU A 56 -3.65 -9.09 1.29
C LEU A 56 -4.80 -8.10 1.10
N LEU A 57 -4.81 -7.36 -0.01
CA LEU A 57 -5.83 -6.37 -0.34
C LEU A 57 -5.88 -6.13 -1.85
N ASP A 58 -6.83 -5.32 -2.32
CA ASP A 58 -6.95 -4.99 -3.74
C ASP A 58 -5.63 -4.46 -4.30
N SER A 59 -5.21 -5.00 -5.44
CA SER A 59 -3.99 -4.54 -6.09
C SER A 59 -4.04 -4.70 -7.59
N CYS A 60 -3.28 -3.87 -8.30
CA CYS A 60 -3.01 -4.03 -9.73
C CYS A 60 -1.81 -4.97 -9.98
N PHE A 61 -1.16 -5.47 -8.93
CA PHE A 61 0.03 -6.31 -9.01
C PHE A 61 0.00 -7.46 -7.98
N PHE A 62 0.88 -8.45 -8.11
CA PHE A 62 0.81 -9.67 -7.28
C PHE A 62 1.30 -9.44 -5.85
N GLY A 63 2.11 -8.40 -5.65
CA GLY A 63 2.62 -7.99 -4.35
C GLY A 63 3.43 -6.71 -4.47
N SER A 64 3.60 -6.01 -3.35
CA SER A 64 4.36 -4.77 -3.32
C SER A 64 4.99 -4.52 -1.96
N ASP A 65 5.94 -3.60 -1.96
CA ASP A 65 6.75 -3.15 -0.84
C ASP A 65 6.53 -1.65 -0.55
N PRO A 66 5.34 -1.21 -0.07
CA PRO A 66 5.06 0.21 0.13
C PRO A 66 5.88 0.83 1.27
N TYR A 67 6.17 2.13 1.12
CA TYR A 67 6.76 2.98 2.15
C TYR A 67 5.82 4.11 2.55
N HIS A 68 5.99 4.63 3.77
CA HIS A 68 5.22 5.76 4.30
C HIS A 68 5.44 7.07 3.52
N THR A 69 6.54 7.16 2.77
CA THR A 69 6.89 8.30 1.90
C THR A 69 6.38 8.15 0.47
N ASP A 70 5.80 7.00 0.12
CA ASP A 70 5.26 6.78 -1.23
C ASP A 70 4.20 7.84 -1.53
N GLN A 71 4.28 8.41 -2.73
CA GLN A 71 3.36 9.44 -3.18
C GLN A 71 1.99 8.83 -3.53
N PRO A 72 0.88 9.52 -3.22
CA PRO A 72 -0.44 9.11 -3.67
C PRO A 72 -0.54 9.12 -5.20
N PRO A 73 -1.45 8.33 -5.80
CA PRO A 73 -1.71 8.37 -7.23
C PRO A 73 -2.19 9.78 -7.65
N GLU A 74 -1.63 10.31 -8.74
CA GLU A 74 -1.94 11.69 -9.18
C GLU A 74 -3.39 11.83 -9.68
N TYR A 75 -3.94 10.76 -10.25
CA TYR A 75 -5.31 10.63 -10.72
C TYR A 75 -5.84 9.21 -10.43
N ASP A 76 -7.16 9.03 -10.48
CA ASP A 76 -7.78 7.71 -10.30
C ASP A 76 -7.34 6.76 -11.44
N GLY A 77 -6.78 5.61 -11.08
CA GLY A 77 -6.17 4.66 -12.02
C GLY A 77 -4.68 4.92 -12.33
N ASN A 78 -4.04 5.91 -11.70
CA ASN A 78 -2.58 6.12 -11.81
C ASN A 78 -1.80 5.01 -11.08
N VAL A 79 -1.60 3.88 -11.76
CA VAL A 79 -0.80 2.75 -11.25
C VAL A 79 0.64 2.80 -11.76
N MET A 80 1.58 2.30 -10.96
CA MET A 80 3.00 2.20 -11.32
C MET A 80 3.43 0.75 -11.53
N VAL A 81 4.18 0.50 -12.60
CA VAL A 81 4.82 -0.81 -12.88
C VAL A 81 6.27 -0.84 -12.39
N GLU A 82 6.89 0.32 -12.18
CA GLU A 82 8.27 0.42 -11.69
C GLU A 82 8.41 -0.10 -10.27
N PHE A 83 9.55 -0.72 -9.97
CA PHE A 83 9.86 -1.30 -8.67
C PHE A 83 10.61 -0.32 -7.78
N ASN A 84 10.37 -0.41 -6.46
CA ASN A 84 11.01 0.34 -5.37
C ASN A 84 10.72 1.84 -5.33
N GLN A 85 9.69 2.31 -6.03
CA GLN A 85 9.23 3.70 -5.99
C GLN A 85 7.71 3.75 -6.02
N ASN A 86 7.11 4.45 -5.04
CA ASN A 86 5.66 4.71 -5.01
C ASN A 86 4.81 3.44 -5.12
N GLU A 87 5.27 2.37 -4.46
CA GLU A 87 4.64 1.05 -4.54
C GLU A 87 3.26 1.01 -3.86
N MET A 88 2.97 1.96 -2.97
CA MET A 88 1.61 2.23 -2.46
C MET A 88 0.57 2.42 -3.57
N LYS A 89 0.95 2.99 -4.73
CA LYS A 89 0.05 3.18 -5.87
C LYS A 89 -0.52 1.86 -6.41
N ARG A 90 0.16 0.73 -6.16
CA ARG A 90 -0.35 -0.60 -6.54
C ARG A 90 -1.52 -1.07 -5.67
N PHE A 91 -1.71 -0.49 -4.49
CA PHE A 91 -2.80 -0.81 -3.55
C PHE A 91 -3.84 0.32 -3.44
N CYS A 92 -3.46 1.57 -3.71
CA CYS A 92 -4.35 2.73 -3.63
C CYS A 92 -5.30 2.82 -4.83
N LEU A 93 -6.24 1.89 -4.93
CA LEU A 93 -7.16 1.76 -6.07
C LEU A 93 -8.60 2.03 -5.67
N ASN A 94 -9.27 2.97 -6.34
CA ASN A 94 -10.69 3.28 -6.10
C ASN A 94 -11.64 2.32 -6.85
N ARG A 95 -11.39 1.02 -6.76
CA ARG A 95 -12.16 -0.02 -7.49
C ARG A 95 -13.63 -0.03 -7.10
N HIS A 96 -13.93 0.32 -5.85
CA HIS A 96 -15.28 0.34 -5.29
C HIS A 96 -15.98 1.70 -5.39
N GLN A 97 -15.33 2.71 -6.00
CA GLN A 97 -15.88 4.05 -6.26
C GLN A 97 -16.33 4.83 -5.00
N ASN A 98 -15.93 4.39 -3.81
CA ASN A 98 -16.31 4.99 -2.53
C ASN A 98 -15.10 5.46 -1.69
N GLY A 99 -13.89 5.42 -2.24
CA GLY A 99 -12.68 5.83 -1.51
C GLY A 99 -12.21 4.82 -0.47
N THR A 100 -12.61 3.55 -0.60
CA THR A 100 -12.21 2.45 0.29
C THR A 100 -11.80 1.21 -0.49
N THR A 101 -11.09 0.31 0.19
CA THR A 101 -10.76 -1.06 -0.24
C THR A 101 -10.93 -2.02 0.93
N ASN A 102 -10.97 -3.32 0.67
CA ASN A 102 -10.99 -4.34 1.72
C ASN A 102 -9.61 -4.97 1.87
N GLY A 103 -9.20 -5.22 3.11
CA GLY A 103 -7.93 -5.89 3.39
C GLY A 103 -8.07 -6.98 4.45
N VAL A 104 -7.31 -8.06 4.22
CA VAL A 104 -6.98 -9.07 5.22
C VAL A 104 -5.77 -8.59 6.00
N PHE A 105 -5.80 -8.72 7.31
CA PHE A 105 -4.70 -8.35 8.20
C PHE A 105 -3.96 -9.60 8.71
N VAL A 106 -2.78 -9.40 9.28
CA VAL A 106 -1.92 -10.50 9.76
C VAL A 106 -2.53 -11.28 10.93
N ASP A 107 -3.51 -10.70 11.65
CA ASP A 107 -4.32 -11.40 12.64
C ASP A 107 -5.51 -12.18 12.04
N TRP A 108 -5.56 -12.29 10.71
CA TRP A 108 -6.60 -12.94 9.92
C TRP A 108 -7.96 -12.25 9.95
N SER A 109 -8.06 -11.05 10.53
CA SER A 109 -9.26 -10.22 10.41
C SER A 109 -9.38 -9.62 9.01
N VAL A 110 -10.62 -9.28 8.64
CA VAL A 110 -10.93 -8.56 7.40
C VAL A 110 -11.67 -7.29 7.77
N ARG A 111 -11.28 -6.17 7.16
CA ARG A 111 -12.03 -4.91 7.28
C ARG A 111 -11.87 -4.03 6.05
N GLU A 112 -12.80 -3.09 5.95
CA GLU A 112 -12.69 -1.95 5.06
C GLU A 112 -11.56 -1.01 5.53
N ILE A 113 -10.88 -0.40 4.57
CA ILE A 113 -9.73 0.49 4.72
C ILE A 113 -9.98 1.70 3.82
N GLY A 114 -9.89 2.92 4.37
CA GLY A 114 -9.93 4.12 3.54
C GLY A 114 -8.68 4.25 2.66
N LEU A 115 -8.79 4.78 1.44
CA LEU A 115 -7.61 4.89 0.56
C LEU A 115 -6.49 5.74 1.19
N LYS A 116 -6.84 6.83 1.89
CA LYS A 116 -5.86 7.64 2.65
C LYS A 116 -5.33 6.92 3.90
N GLU A 117 -6.10 5.98 4.45
CA GLU A 117 -5.72 5.18 5.62
C GLU A 117 -4.56 4.21 5.31
N LEU A 118 -4.31 3.89 4.03
CA LEU A 118 -3.19 3.02 3.64
C LEU A 118 -1.85 3.51 4.19
N TRP A 119 -1.64 4.82 4.34
CA TRP A 119 -0.44 5.43 4.93
C TRP A 119 -0.38 5.37 6.47
N LYS A 120 -1.42 4.84 7.13
CA LYS A 120 -1.46 4.62 8.59
C LYS A 120 -1.36 3.15 8.99
N LEU A 121 -1.30 2.26 8.01
CA LEU A 121 -1.11 0.84 8.23
C LEU A 121 0.37 0.52 8.42
N LYS A 122 0.66 -0.49 9.25
CA LYS A 122 2.04 -0.87 9.57
C LYS A 122 2.56 -1.90 8.56
N TRP A 123 2.82 -1.47 7.32
CA TRP A 123 3.22 -2.38 6.21
C TRP A 123 4.49 -3.17 6.51
N HIS A 124 5.52 -2.50 7.03
CA HIS A 124 6.78 -3.11 7.47
C HIS A 124 7.13 -2.68 8.90
N ARG A 125 8.13 -3.34 9.51
CA ARG A 125 8.49 -3.12 10.94
C ARG A 125 8.81 -1.67 11.28
N GLU A 126 9.45 -0.97 10.36
CA GLU A 126 9.85 0.44 10.51
C GLU A 126 8.90 1.44 9.84
N PHE A 127 7.72 1.00 9.38
CA PHE A 127 6.80 1.90 8.68
C PHE A 127 6.32 3.00 9.64
N ASP A 128 6.52 4.26 9.30
CA ASP A 128 6.08 5.39 10.11
C ASP A 128 4.60 5.69 9.85
N ILE A 129 3.74 5.29 10.79
CA ILE A 129 2.28 5.52 10.73
C ILE A 129 1.89 6.97 11.10
N SER A 130 2.87 7.80 11.44
CA SER A 130 2.80 9.25 11.56
C SER A 130 3.56 9.97 10.43
N GLY A 131 3.83 9.25 9.33
CA GLY A 131 4.56 9.77 8.17
C GLY A 131 3.87 10.93 7.44
N PRO A 132 4.49 11.43 6.36
CA PRO A 132 4.13 12.71 5.73
C PRO A 132 2.72 12.75 5.15
N TRP A 133 2.12 11.61 4.81
CA TRP A 133 0.76 11.49 4.28
C TRP A 133 -0.29 11.20 5.37
N THR A 134 -0.07 11.74 6.58
CA THR A 134 -0.98 11.59 7.73
C THR A 134 -1.20 12.93 8.41
N GLN A 135 -2.30 13.08 9.14
CA GLN A 135 -2.55 14.30 9.93
C GLN A 135 -1.42 14.56 10.95
N ALA A 136 -0.88 13.51 11.57
CA ALA A 136 0.23 13.62 12.53
C ALA A 136 1.54 14.07 11.86
N GLY A 137 1.76 13.69 10.61
CA GLY A 137 2.89 14.14 9.79
C GLY A 137 2.68 15.51 9.13
N GLY A 138 1.53 16.15 9.36
CA GLY A 138 1.22 17.51 8.89
C GLY A 138 0.44 17.60 7.58
N ALA A 139 0.06 16.47 6.97
CA ALA A 139 -0.73 16.47 5.74
C ALA A 139 -2.05 17.24 5.91
N GLN A 140 -2.27 18.20 5.04
CA GLN A 140 -3.51 18.95 4.91
C GLN A 140 -4.40 18.34 3.81
N PRO A 141 -5.72 18.55 3.85
CA PRO A 141 -6.63 18.08 2.80
C PRO A 141 -6.22 18.55 1.39
N SER A 142 -5.60 19.73 1.27
CA SER A 142 -5.11 20.29 0.00
C SER A 142 -3.89 19.59 -0.57
N ASP A 143 -3.10 18.90 0.27
CA ASP A 143 -1.86 18.24 -0.14
C ASP A 143 -2.16 16.96 -0.92
N TRP A 144 -3.34 16.36 -0.70
CA TRP A 144 -3.80 15.21 -1.45
C TRP A 144 -4.15 15.58 -2.91
N PRO A 145 -3.90 14.67 -3.87
CA PRO A 145 -4.38 14.80 -5.25
C PRO A 145 -5.88 15.08 -5.28
N GLU A 146 -6.32 15.92 -6.23
CA GLU A 146 -7.69 16.47 -6.28
C GLU A 146 -8.77 15.39 -6.13
N TRP A 147 -8.61 14.27 -6.83
CA TRP A 147 -9.56 13.16 -6.82
C TRP A 147 -9.69 12.47 -5.45
N MET A 148 -8.66 12.55 -4.60
CA MET A 148 -8.65 11.98 -3.25
C MET A 148 -9.16 12.95 -2.18
N ARG A 149 -9.19 14.26 -2.44
CA ARG A 149 -9.52 15.28 -1.42
C ARG A 149 -10.89 15.05 -0.76
N LYS A 150 -11.84 14.50 -1.51
CA LYS A 150 -13.19 14.16 -1.04
C LYS A 150 -13.25 12.99 -0.04
N PHE A 151 -12.20 12.18 0.06
CA PHE A 151 -12.18 11.04 0.96
C PHE A 151 -11.78 11.45 2.38
N LYS A 152 -12.25 10.68 3.36
CA LYS A 152 -11.97 10.87 4.78
C LYS A 152 -10.45 10.96 5.03
N ASP A 153 -10.03 11.95 5.81
CA ASP A 153 -8.66 12.06 6.31
C ASP A 153 -8.44 11.19 7.55
N TYR A 154 -7.17 10.81 7.78
CA TYR A 154 -6.78 9.90 8.84
C TYR A 154 -5.55 10.37 9.60
#